data_AF-M4RKV0-F1
#
_entry.id   AF-M4RKV0-F1
#
_cell.length_a   1.000
_cell.length_b   1.000
_cell.length_c   1.000
_cell.angle_alpha   90.00
_cell.angle_beta   90.00
_cell.angle_gamma   90.00
#
_symmetry.space_group_name_H-M   'P 1'
#
loop_
_entity.id
_entity.type
_entity.pdbx_description
1 polymer ?
#
loop_
_entity_poly.entity_id
_entity_poly.type
_entity_poly.pdbx_seq_one_letter_code
_entity_poly.pdbx_strand_id
1 'polypeptide(L)'
;MPLNAYADSKQEIDTVDLKIQARVNALLEKMTVAEKVALLSGANFWKTVAIERLAIPSIQVTDGPNGVRSNNSDPTTLFPVGVAMASTWNPTLIQNAAAAMGRETRAMGAHVLLGPNVNIQRVPLAGRNFEAYSEDPYLSAEIGLGFVLGVQSENIGTSLKHFVANNQEYMRRTGSSNVDQRTLREIYMPAFEKIVKQAKPWTVMAAYNKVNGVFMTENKTLLQDVLKDEWGFNGVVVSDWGALHTTAPAIEAGLDLEMPGPAKHYGAELLAAIEQGDVDVNSLNNSVKRLLTLIIKTGAMDTRTSATQAGANSEVNSLAHQRLSQQVAEEAITLLKNEKNLLPLNLKKYHLHGRYWPKC
;
A
#
# COMPACT_ATOMS: atom_id res chain seq x y z
N MET A 1 21.95 29.88 3.80
CA MET A 1 20.87 30.87 4.00
C MET A 1 19.89 30.26 5.00
N PRO A 2 19.49 30.96 6.07
CA PRO A 2 18.91 30.27 7.21
C PRO A 2 17.46 29.87 6.98
N LEU A 3 17.19 28.63 7.36
CA LEU A 3 15.90 28.07 7.72
C LEU A 3 15.18 28.97 8.73
N ASN A 4 14.01 29.48 8.38
CA ASN A 4 12.89 29.77 9.31
C ASN A 4 11.71 30.36 8.53
N ALA A 5 10.76 29.50 8.16
CA ALA A 5 9.38 29.88 7.85
C ALA A 5 8.46 28.65 7.98
N TYR A 6 8.37 28.09 9.19
CA TYR A 6 7.21 27.28 9.58
C TYR A 6 6.45 28.08 10.64
N ALA A 7 5.63 29.02 10.16
CA ALA A 7 4.64 29.72 10.96
C ALA A 7 3.27 29.45 10.33
N ASP A 8 2.38 28.86 11.14
CA ASP A 8 0.92 28.81 11.00
C ASP A 8 0.33 28.64 9.59
N SER A 9 0.24 27.39 9.12
CA SER A 9 -0.79 27.05 8.13
C SER A 9 -2.12 26.82 8.85
N LYS A 10 -2.95 27.87 8.93
CA LYS A 10 -4.40 27.67 9.08
C LYS A 10 -4.84 26.68 8.00
N GLN A 11 -5.53 25.63 8.41
CA GLN A 11 -6.10 24.60 7.55
C GLN A 11 -7.05 25.26 6.53
N GLU A 12 -6.55 25.54 5.32
CA GLU A 12 -7.44 25.63 4.16
C GLU A 12 -8.03 24.24 3.98
N ILE A 13 -9.27 24.07 4.42
CA ILE A 13 -10.03 22.86 4.09
C ILE A 13 -10.26 22.93 2.57
N ASP A 14 -9.59 22.05 1.83
CA ASP A 14 -9.73 21.95 0.39
C ASP A 14 -11.22 21.73 0.03
N THR A 15 -11.73 22.56 -0.87
CA THR A 15 -13.10 22.45 -1.39
C THR A 15 -13.41 21.07 -1.99
N VAL A 16 -12.39 20.35 -2.47
CA VAL A 16 -12.51 18.97 -2.94
C VAL A 16 -12.83 18.02 -1.78
N ASP A 17 -12.11 18.14 -0.68
CA ASP A 17 -12.33 17.30 0.51
C ASP A 17 -13.73 17.54 1.10
N LEU A 18 -14.21 18.79 1.14
CA LEU A 18 -15.59 19.09 1.58
C LEU A 18 -16.64 18.41 0.72
N LYS A 19 -16.46 18.40 -0.60
CA LYS A 19 -17.39 17.72 -1.53
C LYS A 19 -17.37 16.21 -1.34
N ILE A 20 -16.20 15.62 -1.11
CA ILE A 20 -16.09 14.19 -0.81
C ILE A 20 -16.82 13.87 0.49
N GLN A 21 -16.57 14.62 1.57
CA GLN A 21 -17.23 14.39 2.86
C GLN A 21 -18.76 14.53 2.77
N ALA A 22 -19.27 15.50 2.01
CA ALA A 22 -20.70 15.63 1.78
C ALA A 22 -21.31 14.39 1.09
N ARG A 23 -20.63 13.85 0.06
CA ARG A 23 -21.06 12.61 -0.62
C ARG A 23 -21.01 11.41 0.32
N VAL A 24 -19.94 11.28 1.11
CA VAL A 24 -19.76 10.21 2.10
C VAL A 24 -20.91 10.21 3.11
N ASN A 25 -21.21 11.36 3.72
CA ASN A 25 -22.28 11.47 4.72
C ASN A 25 -23.65 11.13 4.12
N ALA A 26 -23.95 11.65 2.93
CA ALA A 26 -25.22 11.38 2.24
C ALA A 26 -25.41 9.89 1.88
N LEU A 27 -24.32 9.16 1.57
CA LEU A 27 -24.38 7.71 1.36
C LEU A 27 -24.53 6.96 2.68
N LEU A 28 -23.72 7.31 3.68
CA LEU A 28 -23.71 6.65 5.00
C LEU A 28 -25.08 6.68 5.68
N GLU A 29 -25.79 7.80 5.59
CA GLU A 29 -27.15 7.98 6.15
C GLU A 29 -28.18 7.07 5.47
N LYS A 30 -27.97 6.72 4.20
CA LYS A 30 -28.87 5.87 3.43
C LYS A 30 -28.55 4.39 3.55
N MET A 31 -27.38 4.02 4.06
CA MET A 31 -26.95 2.63 4.18
C MET A 31 -27.60 1.93 5.38
N THR A 32 -28.06 0.71 5.16
CA THR A 32 -28.43 -0.21 6.25
C THR A 32 -27.18 -0.71 6.98
N VAL A 33 -27.34 -1.25 8.19
CA VAL A 33 -26.23 -1.86 8.93
C VAL A 33 -25.60 -3.02 8.13
N ALA A 34 -26.42 -3.86 7.50
CA ALA A 34 -25.94 -4.96 6.67
C ALA A 34 -25.09 -4.47 5.48
N GLU A 35 -25.51 -3.39 4.80
CA GLU A 35 -24.71 -2.81 3.70
C GLU A 35 -23.40 -2.18 4.19
N LYS A 36 -23.41 -1.57 5.38
CA LYS A 36 -22.20 -1.04 6.02
C LYS A 36 -21.19 -2.15 6.28
N VAL A 37 -21.65 -3.24 6.89
CA VAL A 37 -20.82 -4.43 7.17
C VAL A 37 -20.32 -5.08 5.89
N ALA A 38 -21.18 -5.22 4.88
CA ALA A 38 -20.82 -5.78 3.59
C ALA A 38 -19.72 -4.95 2.91
N LEU A 39 -19.79 -3.61 2.97
CA LEU A 39 -18.77 -2.75 2.38
C LEU A 39 -17.37 -2.99 2.98
N LEU A 40 -17.27 -3.28 4.28
CA LEU A 40 -15.99 -3.56 4.96
C LEU A 40 -15.41 -4.95 4.64
N SER A 41 -16.01 -5.69 3.71
CA SER A 41 -15.63 -7.05 3.36
C SER A 41 -15.09 -7.13 1.93
N GLY A 42 -14.07 -7.96 1.72
CA GLY A 42 -13.74 -8.46 0.39
C GLY A 42 -14.89 -9.27 -0.20
N ALA A 43 -15.19 -9.06 -1.48
CA ALA A 43 -16.09 -9.92 -2.26
C ALA A 43 -15.37 -11.17 -2.79
N ASN A 44 -14.10 -11.00 -3.16
CA ASN A 44 -13.23 -12.08 -3.62
C ASN A 44 -11.77 -11.71 -3.32
N PHE A 45 -10.83 -12.41 -3.96
CA PHE A 45 -9.41 -12.19 -3.73
C PHE A 45 -8.91 -10.76 -4.02
N TRP A 46 -9.57 -10.02 -4.93
CA TRP A 46 -9.07 -8.74 -5.45
C TRP A 46 -10.06 -7.59 -5.39
N LYS A 47 -11.30 -7.83 -4.95
CA LYS A 47 -12.40 -6.87 -5.07
C LYS A 47 -13.15 -6.71 -3.76
N THR A 48 -13.58 -5.49 -3.46
CA THR A 48 -14.53 -5.19 -2.37
C THR A 48 -15.96 -5.56 -2.78
N VAL A 49 -16.87 -5.67 -1.82
CA VAL A 49 -18.31 -5.80 -2.11
C VAL A 49 -18.86 -4.49 -2.67
N ALA A 50 -19.76 -4.60 -3.66
CA ALA A 50 -20.54 -3.48 -4.21
C ALA A 50 -21.88 -3.35 -3.48
N ILE A 51 -22.41 -2.13 -3.37
CA ILE A 51 -23.75 -1.86 -2.83
C ILE A 51 -24.62 -1.27 -3.95
N GLU A 52 -25.25 -2.16 -4.71
CA GLU A 52 -25.98 -1.81 -5.95
C GLU A 52 -27.12 -0.81 -5.71
N ARG A 53 -27.87 -0.96 -4.61
CA ARG A 53 -28.99 -0.08 -4.26
C ARG A 53 -28.60 1.39 -4.17
N LEU A 54 -27.36 1.67 -3.76
CA LEU A 54 -26.81 3.02 -3.63
C LEU A 54 -25.81 3.37 -4.74
N ALA A 55 -25.71 2.52 -5.77
CA ALA A 55 -24.74 2.64 -6.86
C ALA A 55 -23.28 2.79 -6.36
N ILE A 56 -22.94 2.14 -5.24
CA ILE A 56 -21.55 2.07 -4.75
C ILE A 56 -20.87 0.89 -5.47
N PRO A 57 -19.90 1.13 -6.36
CA PRO A 57 -19.26 0.07 -7.12
C PRO A 57 -18.25 -0.70 -6.27
N SER A 58 -17.89 -1.90 -6.74
CA SER A 58 -16.73 -2.62 -6.25
C SER A 58 -15.45 -1.94 -6.74
N ILE A 59 -14.46 -1.74 -5.86
CA ILE A 59 -13.11 -1.35 -6.25
C ILE A 59 -12.19 -2.56 -6.28
N GLN A 60 -11.23 -2.52 -7.19
CA GLN A 60 -10.25 -3.59 -7.40
C GLN A 60 -8.88 -3.20 -6.85
N VAL A 61 -8.27 -4.08 -6.08
CA VAL A 61 -6.88 -3.99 -5.64
C VAL A 61 -6.01 -4.95 -6.44
N THR A 62 -4.72 -4.66 -6.58
CA THR A 62 -3.77 -5.57 -7.23
C THR A 62 -2.38 -5.44 -6.64
N ASP A 63 -1.62 -6.54 -6.64
CA ASP A 63 -0.18 -6.50 -6.39
C ASP A 63 0.55 -5.74 -7.53
N GLY A 64 1.76 -5.23 -7.35
CA GLY A 64 2.51 -5.15 -6.10
C GLY A 64 3.66 -4.15 -6.19
N PRO A 65 4.64 -4.23 -5.28
CA PRO A 65 5.63 -3.16 -5.05
C PRO A 65 6.59 -2.85 -6.20
N ASN A 66 6.67 -3.68 -7.25
CA ASN A 66 7.58 -3.48 -8.39
C ASN A 66 6.90 -3.59 -9.77
N GLY A 67 5.58 -3.43 -9.81
CA GLY A 67 4.80 -3.47 -11.05
C GLY A 67 3.41 -4.04 -10.83
N VAL A 68 2.54 -3.82 -11.82
CA VAL A 68 1.16 -4.28 -11.77
C VAL A 68 1.10 -5.78 -12.06
N ARG A 69 0.53 -6.54 -11.13
CA ARG A 69 0.24 -7.96 -11.33
C ARG A 69 -1.02 -8.09 -12.18
N SER A 70 -0.83 -8.45 -13.44
CA SER A 70 -1.94 -8.69 -14.35
C SER A 70 -2.67 -9.99 -13.98
N ASN A 71 -3.98 -9.89 -13.74
CA ASN A 71 -4.84 -11.05 -13.47
C ASN A 71 -5.26 -11.79 -14.76
N ASN A 72 -5.09 -11.15 -15.92
CA ASN A 72 -5.50 -11.68 -17.23
C ASN A 72 -4.30 -12.05 -18.13
N SER A 73 -3.07 -12.04 -17.58
CA SER A 73 -1.81 -12.29 -18.29
C SER A 73 -1.42 -11.24 -19.35
N ASP A 74 -2.10 -10.10 -19.41
CA ASP A 74 -1.66 -8.96 -20.21
C ASP A 74 -0.27 -8.48 -19.73
N PRO A 75 0.68 -8.23 -20.64
CA PRO A 75 2.05 -7.87 -20.26
C PRO A 75 2.09 -6.47 -19.66
N THR A 76 2.53 -6.37 -18.40
CA THR A 76 2.80 -5.11 -17.69
C THR A 76 4.31 -4.88 -17.58
N THR A 77 4.75 -3.64 -17.35
CA THR A 77 6.18 -3.39 -17.09
C THR A 77 6.55 -3.94 -15.70
N LEU A 78 7.59 -4.76 -15.67
CA LEU A 78 8.28 -5.15 -14.44
C LEU A 78 9.42 -4.18 -14.18
N PHE A 79 9.36 -3.50 -13.04
CA PHE A 79 10.46 -2.68 -12.54
C PHE A 79 11.39 -3.50 -11.64
N PRO A 80 12.63 -3.06 -11.44
CA PRO A 80 13.52 -3.66 -10.44
C PRO A 80 12.86 -3.73 -9.07
N VAL A 81 13.20 -4.75 -8.30
CA VAL A 81 12.62 -4.99 -6.97
C VAL A 81 13.04 -3.90 -5.97
N GLY A 82 12.36 -3.82 -4.82
CA GLY A 82 12.56 -2.76 -3.81
C GLY A 82 14.03 -2.55 -3.43
N VAL A 83 14.79 -3.62 -3.16
CA VAL A 83 16.22 -3.47 -2.80
C VAL A 83 17.04 -2.85 -3.94
N ALA A 84 16.72 -3.17 -5.19
CA ALA A 84 17.39 -2.56 -6.35
C ALA A 84 16.98 -1.08 -6.51
N MET A 85 15.70 -0.76 -6.31
CA MET A 85 15.22 0.63 -6.27
C MET A 85 15.95 1.45 -5.20
N ALA A 86 16.15 0.90 -4.01
CA ALA A 86 16.87 1.57 -2.93
C ALA A 86 18.35 1.78 -3.27
N SER A 87 18.99 0.83 -3.95
CA SER A 87 20.38 0.93 -4.40
C SER A 87 20.64 2.07 -5.39
N THR A 88 19.60 2.67 -5.98
CA THR A 88 19.75 3.89 -6.79
C THR A 88 20.04 5.13 -5.96
N TRP A 89 19.66 5.15 -4.67
CA TRP A 89 19.66 6.34 -3.81
C TRP A 89 18.93 7.54 -4.45
N ASN A 90 17.98 7.29 -5.34
CA ASN A 90 17.35 8.30 -6.19
C ASN A 90 15.82 8.33 -6.02
N PRO A 91 15.29 9.03 -4.98
CA PRO A 91 13.85 9.11 -4.72
C PRO A 91 13.05 9.67 -5.91
N THR A 92 13.62 10.61 -6.66
CA THR A 92 12.99 11.21 -7.84
C THR A 92 12.79 10.17 -8.96
N LEU A 93 13.80 9.33 -9.21
CA LEU A 93 13.67 8.25 -10.18
C LEU A 93 12.59 7.24 -9.76
N ILE A 94 12.55 6.89 -8.47
CA ILE A 94 11.54 5.97 -7.94
C ILE A 94 10.13 6.58 -8.00
N GLN A 95 9.98 7.88 -7.77
CA GLN A 95 8.72 8.58 -7.98
C GLN A 95 8.25 8.50 -9.43
N ASN A 96 9.15 8.70 -10.40
CA ASN A 96 8.82 8.57 -11.83
C ASN A 96 8.42 7.13 -12.19
N ALA A 97 9.17 6.13 -11.71
CA ALA A 97 8.86 4.72 -11.93
C ALA A 97 7.50 4.34 -11.31
N ALA A 98 7.22 4.81 -10.12
CA ALA A 98 5.95 4.60 -9.44
C ALA A 98 4.76 5.29 -10.15
N ALA A 99 4.96 6.46 -10.76
CA ALA A 99 3.95 7.07 -11.62
C ALA A 99 3.65 6.21 -12.86
N ALA A 100 4.66 5.58 -13.47
CA ALA A 100 4.42 4.60 -14.53
C ALA A 100 3.59 3.41 -14.04
N MET A 101 3.90 2.86 -12.86
CA MET A 101 3.08 1.80 -12.25
C MET A 101 1.64 2.25 -11.97
N GLY A 102 1.44 3.49 -11.52
CA GLY A 102 0.12 4.08 -11.32
C GLY A 102 -0.70 4.14 -12.61
N ARG A 103 -0.10 4.60 -13.71
CA ARG A 103 -0.75 4.60 -15.04
C ARG A 103 -1.14 3.20 -15.48
N GLU A 104 -0.25 2.22 -15.33
CA GLU A 104 -0.56 0.84 -15.67
C GLU A 104 -1.65 0.25 -14.76
N THR A 105 -1.66 0.60 -13.48
CA THR A 105 -2.68 0.12 -12.52
C THR A 105 -4.07 0.62 -12.94
N ARG A 106 -4.15 1.90 -13.30
CA ARG A 106 -5.36 2.53 -13.84
C ARG A 106 -5.82 1.88 -15.14
N ALA A 107 -4.88 1.62 -16.06
CA ALA A 107 -5.18 0.97 -17.32
C ALA A 107 -5.72 -0.46 -17.16
N MET A 108 -5.20 -1.20 -16.17
CA MET A 108 -5.70 -2.52 -15.81
C MET A 108 -7.02 -2.51 -15.02
N GLY A 109 -7.63 -1.33 -14.81
CA GLY A 109 -8.90 -1.18 -14.11
C GLY A 109 -8.81 -1.40 -12.59
N ALA A 110 -7.60 -1.39 -12.03
CA ALA A 110 -7.39 -1.44 -10.60
C ALA A 110 -7.35 -0.02 -10.01
N HIS A 111 -7.64 0.07 -8.71
CA HIS A 111 -7.87 1.32 -7.98
C HIS A 111 -6.84 1.51 -6.86
N VAL A 112 -6.25 0.42 -6.36
CA VAL A 112 -5.20 0.43 -5.35
C VAL A 112 -4.09 -0.55 -5.75
N LEU A 113 -2.85 -0.07 -5.78
CA LEU A 113 -1.66 -0.87 -5.93
C LEU A 113 -1.13 -1.25 -4.54
N LEU A 114 -0.96 -2.55 -4.27
CA LEU A 114 -0.55 -3.07 -2.96
C LEU A 114 0.97 -2.93 -2.75
N GLY A 115 1.41 -1.70 -2.56
CA GLY A 115 2.77 -1.32 -2.19
C GLY A 115 2.85 0.14 -1.76
N PRO A 116 4.02 0.60 -1.30
CA PRO A 116 5.28 -0.14 -1.24
C PRO A 116 5.43 -0.98 0.03
N ASN A 117 6.41 -1.89 0.05
CA ASN A 117 6.85 -2.57 1.27
C ASN A 117 8.01 -1.78 1.91
N VAL A 118 7.80 -1.24 3.11
CA VAL A 118 8.81 -0.44 3.84
C VAL A 118 9.28 -1.12 5.13
N ASN A 119 9.05 -2.43 5.28
CA ASN A 119 9.59 -3.16 6.42
C ASN A 119 11.13 -3.16 6.41
N ILE A 120 11.72 -2.90 7.57
CA ILE A 120 13.18 -2.92 7.75
C ILE A 120 13.77 -4.31 7.48
N GLN A 121 14.84 -4.37 6.70
CA GLN A 121 15.60 -5.60 6.44
C GLN A 121 16.48 -5.99 7.65
N ARG A 122 15.85 -6.29 8.79
CA ARG A 122 16.54 -6.61 10.05
C ARG A 122 17.42 -7.88 9.95
N VAL A 123 16.93 -8.89 9.25
CA VAL A 123 17.59 -10.20 9.12
C VAL A 123 17.80 -10.47 7.63
N PRO A 124 19.04 -10.69 7.15
CA PRO A 124 19.31 -10.85 5.72
C PRO A 124 18.66 -12.11 5.12
N LEU A 125 18.33 -13.10 5.96
CA LEU A 125 17.67 -14.36 5.56
C LEU A 125 16.14 -14.23 5.37
N ALA A 126 15.54 -13.08 5.67
CA ALA A 126 14.10 -12.92 5.52
C ALA A 126 13.69 -12.94 4.03
N GLY A 127 12.80 -13.86 3.68
CA GLY A 127 12.47 -14.19 2.28
C GLY A 127 11.79 -13.08 1.47
N ARG A 128 11.37 -11.98 2.10
CA ARG A 128 10.71 -10.83 1.46
C ARG A 128 11.54 -9.54 1.47
N ASN A 129 12.82 -9.62 1.88
CA ASN A 129 13.71 -8.45 1.85
C ASN A 129 13.81 -7.84 0.45
N PHE A 130 13.73 -8.64 -0.61
CA PHE A 130 13.80 -8.15 -1.99
C PHE A 130 12.70 -7.14 -2.33
N GLU A 131 11.51 -7.25 -1.73
CA GLU A 131 10.39 -6.30 -1.92
C GLU A 131 10.58 -5.01 -1.11
N ALA A 132 11.34 -5.07 -0.01
CA ALA A 132 11.63 -3.95 0.87
C ALA A 132 12.86 -3.17 0.41
N TYR A 133 13.08 -1.99 0.99
CA TYR A 133 14.13 -1.08 0.53
C TYR A 133 15.48 -1.29 1.20
N SER A 134 15.56 -1.19 2.54
CA SER A 134 16.84 -1.19 3.25
C SER A 134 16.71 -1.69 4.70
N GLU A 135 17.84 -1.94 5.34
CA GLU A 135 17.97 -2.02 6.79
C GLU A 135 17.91 -0.64 7.46
N ASP A 136 18.13 0.44 6.70
CA ASP A 136 18.11 1.81 7.17
C ASP A 136 16.69 2.43 7.11
N PRO A 137 16.16 2.96 8.24
CA PRO A 137 14.85 3.58 8.27
C PRO A 137 14.74 4.84 7.41
N TYR A 138 15.80 5.65 7.32
CA TYR A 138 15.76 6.91 6.58
C TYR A 138 15.68 6.67 5.07
N LEU A 139 16.57 5.85 4.52
CA LEU A 139 16.57 5.46 3.10
C LEU A 139 15.25 4.79 2.71
N SER A 140 14.73 3.88 3.55
CA SER A 140 13.42 3.25 3.33
C SER A 140 12.29 4.28 3.29
N ALA A 141 12.38 5.33 4.12
CA ALA A 141 11.41 6.41 4.17
C ALA A 141 11.48 7.31 2.91
N GLU A 142 12.67 7.71 2.45
CA GLU A 142 12.81 8.55 1.24
C GLU A 142 12.34 7.83 -0.01
N ILE A 143 12.75 6.58 -0.20
CA ILE A 143 12.38 5.79 -1.38
C ILE A 143 10.89 5.45 -1.36
N GLY A 144 10.37 5.02 -0.21
CA GLY A 144 8.94 4.74 -0.05
C GLY A 144 8.05 5.98 -0.21
N LEU A 145 8.52 7.16 0.23
CA LEU A 145 7.83 8.43 -0.01
C LEU A 145 7.73 8.74 -1.51
N GLY A 146 8.84 8.65 -2.24
CA GLY A 146 8.84 8.82 -3.70
C GLY A 146 7.86 7.86 -4.38
N PHE A 147 7.85 6.59 -3.98
CA PHE A 147 6.91 5.60 -4.50
C PHE A 147 5.45 6.01 -4.28
N VAL A 148 5.08 6.38 -3.06
CA VAL A 148 3.68 6.72 -2.75
C VAL A 148 3.24 7.98 -3.49
N LEU A 149 4.09 9.01 -3.56
CA LEU A 149 3.79 10.22 -4.33
C LEU A 149 3.60 9.92 -5.82
N GLY A 150 4.43 9.05 -6.39
CA GLY A 150 4.35 8.68 -7.80
C GLY A 150 3.08 7.91 -8.16
N VAL A 151 2.73 6.88 -7.39
CA VAL A 151 1.49 6.13 -7.65
C VAL A 151 0.26 7.03 -7.48
N GLN A 152 0.21 7.82 -6.41
CA GLN A 152 -0.98 8.65 -6.12
C GLN A 152 -1.12 9.86 -7.04
N SER A 153 -0.05 10.33 -7.71
CA SER A 153 -0.19 11.36 -8.74
C SER A 153 -1.00 10.91 -9.95
N GLU A 154 -1.22 9.60 -10.11
CA GLU A 154 -2.01 9.00 -11.18
C GLU A 154 -3.45 8.65 -10.76
N ASN A 155 -3.90 9.18 -9.62
CA ASN A 155 -5.21 8.90 -9.03
C ASN A 155 -5.42 7.42 -8.69
N ILE A 156 -4.35 6.74 -8.29
CA ILE A 156 -4.36 5.36 -7.81
C ILE A 156 -3.94 5.33 -6.34
N GLY A 157 -4.67 4.57 -5.53
CA GLY A 157 -4.32 4.38 -4.13
C GLY A 157 -3.08 3.52 -3.96
N THR A 158 -2.35 3.75 -2.88
CA THR A 158 -1.28 2.85 -2.42
C THR A 158 -1.72 2.07 -1.19
N SER A 159 -1.00 0.99 -0.90
CA SER A 159 -1.14 0.23 0.34
C SER A 159 0.22 0.07 1.00
N LEU A 160 0.55 1.03 1.87
CA LEU A 160 1.82 1.05 2.59
C LEU A 160 1.89 -0.15 3.53
N LYS A 161 2.88 -1.02 3.36
CA LYS A 161 2.89 -2.34 3.99
C LYS A 161 4.26 -2.80 4.50
N HIS A 162 4.34 -3.80 5.37
CA HIS A 162 3.25 -4.37 6.18
C HIS A 162 3.35 -3.76 7.57
N PHE A 163 2.34 -3.02 8.00
CA PHE A 163 2.34 -2.32 9.27
C PHE A 163 2.05 -3.30 10.41
N VAL A 164 2.96 -3.59 11.34
CA VAL A 164 4.39 -3.25 11.37
C VAL A 164 5.22 -4.43 11.90
N ALA A 165 6.54 -4.33 11.77
CA ALA A 165 7.51 -5.30 12.29
C ALA A 165 7.34 -6.73 11.74
N ASN A 166 6.94 -6.85 10.48
CA ASN A 166 6.89 -8.11 9.73
C ASN A 166 8.23 -8.38 9.02
N ASN A 167 9.25 -8.80 9.77
CA ASN A 167 10.64 -8.85 9.28
C ASN A 167 11.18 -10.27 9.02
N GLN A 168 10.31 -11.29 9.01
CA GLN A 168 10.68 -12.66 8.67
C GLN A 168 9.46 -13.46 8.21
N GLU A 169 9.66 -14.40 7.29
CA GLU A 169 8.58 -15.28 6.80
C GLU A 169 8.27 -16.44 7.75
N TYR A 170 9.30 -16.93 8.44
CA TYR A 170 9.15 -18.00 9.41
C TYR A 170 8.20 -17.58 10.53
N MET A 171 7.11 -18.33 10.68
CA MET A 171 6.03 -18.06 11.64
C MET A 171 5.37 -16.68 11.51
N ARG A 172 5.38 -16.04 10.33
CA ARG A 172 4.78 -14.70 10.16
C ARG A 172 3.30 -14.61 10.55
N ARG A 173 2.56 -15.72 10.54
CA ARG A 173 1.13 -15.82 10.91
C ARG A 173 0.84 -16.21 12.36
N THR A 174 1.86 -16.49 13.16
CA THR A 174 1.69 -17.01 14.54
C THR A 174 2.65 -16.41 15.54
N GLY A 175 3.84 -16.00 15.08
CA GLY A 175 4.89 -15.41 15.88
C GLY A 175 4.59 -13.98 16.33
N SER A 176 5.36 -13.53 17.32
CA SER A 176 5.30 -12.17 17.87
C SER A 176 6.65 -11.48 17.75
N SER A 177 6.65 -10.31 17.11
CA SER A 177 7.74 -9.35 17.16
C SER A 177 7.65 -8.61 18.49
N ASN A 178 8.46 -9.02 19.47
CA ASN A 178 8.50 -8.40 20.79
C ASN A 178 9.59 -7.33 20.81
N VAL A 179 9.18 -6.06 20.76
CA VAL A 179 10.07 -4.92 20.53
C VAL A 179 9.69 -3.80 21.49
N ASP A 180 10.69 -3.19 22.13
CA ASP A 180 10.46 -2.04 23.02
C ASP A 180 10.00 -0.79 22.23
N GLN A 181 9.38 0.14 22.93
CA GLN A 181 8.81 1.35 22.33
C GLN A 181 9.84 2.19 21.59
N ARG A 182 11.05 2.33 22.13
CA ARG A 182 12.10 3.14 21.50
C ARG A 182 12.51 2.52 20.17
N THR A 183 12.78 1.22 20.16
CA THR A 183 13.14 0.51 18.92
C THR A 183 12.01 0.53 17.89
N LEU A 184 10.74 0.37 18.29
CA LEU A 184 9.61 0.51 17.38
C LEU A 184 9.59 1.90 16.73
N ARG A 185 9.73 2.95 17.54
CA ARG A 185 9.66 4.35 17.12
C ARG A 185 10.87 4.81 16.30
N GLU A 186 12.07 4.32 16.60
CA GLU A 186 13.31 4.75 15.96
C GLU A 186 13.72 3.87 14.76
N ILE A 187 13.24 2.62 14.66
CA ILE A 187 13.65 1.68 13.60
C ILE A 187 12.49 1.25 12.71
N TYR A 188 11.42 0.68 13.28
CA TYR A 188 10.40 0.00 12.47
C TYR A 188 9.29 0.91 11.96
N MET A 189 9.06 2.04 12.62
CA MET A 189 7.99 2.99 12.29
C MET A 189 8.41 4.26 11.52
N PRO A 190 9.67 4.76 11.51
CA PRO A 190 10.00 6.04 10.86
C PRO A 190 9.58 6.13 9.39
N ALA A 191 9.77 5.06 8.61
CA ALA A 191 9.34 5.03 7.21
C ALA A 191 7.82 5.15 7.07
N PHE A 192 7.06 4.42 7.90
CA PHE A 192 5.60 4.53 7.92
C PHE A 192 5.15 5.93 8.33
N GLU A 193 5.71 6.47 9.42
CA GLU A 193 5.36 7.79 9.95
C GLU A 193 5.59 8.90 8.91
N LYS A 194 6.78 8.94 8.30
CA LYS A 194 7.11 9.94 7.28
C LYS A 194 6.13 9.89 6.11
N ILE A 195 5.88 8.69 5.58
CA ILE A 195 5.02 8.50 4.41
C ILE A 195 3.57 8.85 4.75
N VAL A 196 3.07 8.45 5.92
CA VAL A 196 1.73 8.81 6.40
C VAL A 196 1.57 10.32 6.49
N LYS A 197 2.51 11.01 7.15
CA LYS A 197 2.43 12.47 7.38
C LYS A 197 2.63 13.28 6.10
N GLN A 198 3.49 12.85 5.19
CA GLN A 198 3.86 13.64 4.00
C GLN A 198 3.09 13.25 2.73
N ALA A 199 2.87 11.96 2.50
CA ALA A 199 2.25 11.45 1.27
C ALA A 199 0.76 11.09 1.43
N LYS A 200 0.32 10.84 2.68
CA LYS A 200 -1.07 10.45 3.01
C LYS A 200 -1.52 9.27 2.14
N PRO A 201 -0.91 8.07 2.28
CA PRO A 201 -1.28 6.91 1.50
C PRO A 201 -2.76 6.61 1.69
N TRP A 202 -3.47 6.21 0.64
CA TRP A 202 -4.91 5.99 0.74
C TRP A 202 -5.25 4.76 1.57
N THR A 203 -4.35 3.78 1.62
CA THR A 203 -4.48 2.60 2.48
C THR A 203 -3.16 2.24 3.17
N VAL A 204 -3.26 1.58 4.32
CA VAL A 204 -2.15 0.93 5.04
C VAL A 204 -2.54 -0.52 5.27
N MET A 205 -1.62 -1.45 5.02
CA MET A 205 -1.88 -2.87 5.22
C MET A 205 -1.35 -3.36 6.57
N ALA A 206 -2.24 -3.85 7.43
CA ALA A 206 -1.87 -4.48 8.70
C ALA A 206 -1.20 -5.85 8.44
N ALA A 207 -0.09 -6.12 9.11
CA ALA A 207 0.70 -7.33 8.93
C ALA A 207 0.05 -8.59 9.53
N TYR A 208 0.58 -9.76 9.18
CA TYR A 208 0.16 -11.04 9.77
C TYR A 208 0.59 -11.23 11.23
N ASN A 209 1.77 -10.72 11.61
CA ASN A 209 2.41 -11.07 12.86
C ASN A 209 1.74 -10.37 14.05
N LYS A 210 2.06 -10.86 15.25
CA LYS A 210 1.81 -10.11 16.48
C LYS A 210 2.93 -9.10 16.69
N VAL A 211 2.61 -8.00 17.36
CA VAL A 211 3.58 -7.11 17.98
C VAL A 211 3.28 -7.06 19.46
N ASN A 212 4.27 -7.40 20.28
CA ASN A 212 4.14 -7.48 21.74
C ASN A 212 2.93 -8.30 22.20
N GLY A 213 2.68 -9.44 21.54
CA GLY A 213 1.65 -10.42 21.91
C GLY A 213 0.28 -10.23 21.25
N VAL A 214 0.04 -9.10 20.58
CA VAL A 214 -1.25 -8.78 19.93
C VAL A 214 -1.09 -8.77 18.42
N PHE A 215 -1.96 -9.50 17.69
CA PHE A 215 -1.98 -9.51 16.22
C PHE A 215 -2.18 -8.10 15.67
N MET A 216 -1.50 -7.74 14.58
CA MET A 216 -1.55 -6.37 14.06
C MET A 216 -2.94 -5.91 13.65
N THR A 217 -3.80 -6.82 13.16
CA THR A 217 -5.21 -6.54 12.85
C THR A 217 -6.07 -6.19 14.07
N GLU A 218 -5.61 -6.54 15.28
CA GLU A 218 -6.28 -6.30 16.56
C GLU A 218 -5.49 -5.32 17.44
N ASN A 219 -4.40 -4.74 16.94
CA ASN A 219 -3.48 -3.94 17.75
C ASN A 219 -3.93 -2.48 17.83
N LYS A 220 -4.89 -2.19 18.73
CA LYS A 220 -5.47 -0.85 18.92
C LYS A 220 -4.41 0.22 19.15
N THR A 221 -3.40 -0.06 19.96
CA THR A 221 -2.33 0.91 20.22
C THR A 221 -1.62 1.33 18.94
N LEU A 222 -1.28 0.39 18.05
CA LEU A 222 -0.55 0.73 16.84
C LEU A 222 -1.47 1.25 15.72
N LEU A 223 -2.66 0.66 15.54
CA LEU A 223 -3.58 1.03 14.46
C LEU A 223 -4.39 2.30 14.76
N GLN A 224 -4.93 2.43 15.97
CA GLN A 224 -5.75 3.57 16.36
C GLN A 224 -4.89 4.66 16.98
N ASP A 225 -4.26 4.39 18.13
CA ASP A 225 -3.61 5.43 18.92
C ASP A 225 -2.40 6.04 18.18
N VAL A 226 -1.58 5.22 17.51
CA VAL A 226 -0.40 5.69 16.77
C VAL A 226 -0.74 6.09 15.33
N LEU A 227 -1.20 5.15 14.52
CA LEU A 227 -1.36 5.40 13.08
C LEU A 227 -2.46 6.45 12.82
N LYS A 228 -3.66 6.29 13.41
CA LYS A 228 -4.80 7.19 13.16
C LYS A 228 -4.70 8.48 13.97
N ASP A 229 -4.50 8.37 15.29
CA ASP A 229 -4.60 9.54 16.18
C ASP A 229 -3.31 10.36 16.23
N GLU A 230 -2.15 9.74 16.48
CA GLU A 230 -0.87 10.46 16.56
C GLU A 230 -0.36 10.93 15.20
N TRP A 231 -0.45 10.11 14.16
CA TRP A 231 0.04 10.48 12.82
C TRP A 231 -1.01 11.11 11.92
N GLY A 232 -2.29 11.09 12.32
CA GLY A 232 -3.38 11.68 11.55
C GLY A 232 -3.75 10.89 10.29
N PHE A 233 -3.56 9.57 10.29
CA PHE A 233 -3.95 8.73 9.15
C PHE A 233 -5.48 8.66 9.00
N ASN A 234 -5.98 9.17 7.87
CA ASN A 234 -7.40 9.20 7.54
C ASN A 234 -7.79 8.22 6.41
N GLY A 235 -6.85 7.38 5.96
CA GLY A 235 -7.07 6.35 4.95
C GLY A 235 -7.65 5.07 5.53
N VAL A 236 -7.74 4.02 4.71
CA VAL A 236 -8.28 2.69 5.09
C VAL A 236 -7.15 1.80 5.61
N VAL A 237 -7.32 1.18 6.78
CA VAL A 237 -6.50 0.05 7.22
C VAL A 237 -7.10 -1.23 6.67
N VAL A 238 -6.35 -1.93 5.83
CA VAL A 238 -6.74 -3.22 5.23
C VAL A 238 -5.92 -4.35 5.85
N SER A 239 -6.51 -5.53 6.04
CA SER A 239 -5.75 -6.70 6.49
C SER A 239 -4.82 -7.18 5.37
N ASP A 240 -3.66 -7.75 5.71
CA ASP A 240 -3.02 -8.71 4.81
C ASP A 240 -3.97 -9.92 4.60
N TRP A 241 -3.78 -10.68 3.53
CA TRP A 241 -4.72 -11.68 3.04
C TRP A 241 -4.95 -12.82 4.04
N GLY A 242 -6.06 -12.77 4.76
CA GLY A 242 -6.42 -13.71 5.82
C GLY A 242 -5.64 -13.51 7.12
N ALA A 243 -5.19 -12.27 7.39
CA ALA A 243 -4.51 -11.91 8.64
C ALA A 243 -5.47 -11.65 9.81
N LEU A 244 -6.76 -11.41 9.54
CA LEU A 244 -7.75 -11.11 10.57
C LEU A 244 -8.07 -12.37 11.40
N HIS A 245 -8.15 -12.23 12.73
CA HIS A 245 -8.42 -13.33 13.65
C HIS A 245 -9.69 -13.16 14.48
N THR A 246 -10.23 -11.94 14.58
CA THR A 246 -11.37 -11.60 15.43
C THR A 246 -12.29 -10.57 14.77
N THR A 247 -13.51 -10.42 15.28
CA THR A 247 -14.49 -9.46 14.77
C THR A 247 -14.48 -8.16 15.56
N ALA A 248 -15.07 -8.13 16.76
CA ALA A 248 -15.22 -6.91 17.56
C ALA A 248 -13.87 -6.28 17.96
N PRO A 249 -12.86 -7.04 18.45
CA PRO A 249 -11.57 -6.45 18.79
C PRO A 249 -10.87 -5.76 17.62
N ALA A 250 -11.00 -6.31 16.40
CA ALA A 250 -10.33 -5.76 15.23
C ALA A 250 -10.94 -4.44 14.74
N ILE A 251 -12.27 -4.36 14.67
CA ILE A 251 -12.94 -3.11 14.25
C ILE A 251 -12.73 -2.00 15.27
N GLU A 252 -12.76 -2.33 16.57
CA GLU A 252 -12.48 -1.40 17.67
C GLU A 252 -10.99 -1.03 17.78
N ALA A 253 -10.09 -1.87 17.25
CA ALA A 253 -8.68 -1.56 17.09
C ALA A 253 -8.39 -0.66 15.89
N GLY A 254 -9.37 -0.45 15.01
CA GLY A 254 -9.24 0.40 13.83
C GLY A 254 -8.86 -0.33 12.55
N LEU A 255 -9.10 -1.64 12.43
CA LEU A 255 -9.09 -2.32 11.13
C LEU A 255 -10.38 -1.99 10.36
N ASP A 256 -10.25 -1.46 9.14
CA ASP A 256 -11.40 -0.98 8.37
C ASP A 256 -11.88 -2.00 7.31
N LEU A 257 -10.99 -2.80 6.70
CA LEU A 257 -11.33 -3.72 5.60
C LEU A 257 -10.69 -5.10 5.77
N GLU A 258 -11.51 -6.17 5.74
CA GLU A 258 -11.04 -7.56 5.69
C GLU A 258 -10.81 -7.99 4.23
N MET A 259 -9.61 -8.49 3.94
CA MET A 259 -9.26 -9.15 2.68
C MET A 259 -8.61 -10.52 2.91
N PRO A 260 -8.79 -11.50 2.00
CA PRO A 260 -9.67 -11.49 0.84
C PRO A 260 -11.14 -11.76 1.18
N GLY A 261 -12.00 -11.69 0.16
CA GLY A 261 -13.35 -12.24 0.20
C GLY A 261 -13.48 -13.72 -0.19
N PRO A 262 -14.59 -14.38 0.15
CA PRO A 262 -15.62 -13.88 1.06
C PRO A 262 -15.05 -13.74 2.47
N ALA A 263 -15.40 -12.63 3.12
CA ALA A 263 -14.88 -12.29 4.43
C ALA A 263 -15.32 -13.30 5.49
N LYS A 264 -14.40 -13.62 6.41
CA LYS A 264 -14.61 -14.63 7.45
C LYS A 264 -15.12 -13.99 8.74
N HIS A 265 -14.56 -12.85 9.12
CA HIS A 265 -14.79 -12.20 10.41
C HIS A 265 -15.64 -10.93 10.29
N TYR A 266 -15.51 -10.20 9.20
CA TYR A 266 -16.39 -9.14 8.75
C TYR A 266 -17.42 -9.77 7.80
N GLY A 267 -18.69 -9.35 7.91
CA GLY A 267 -19.81 -10.07 7.30
C GLY A 267 -20.80 -10.53 8.39
N ALA A 268 -21.21 -11.79 8.36
CA ALA A 268 -22.24 -12.29 9.28
C ALA A 268 -21.84 -12.15 10.76
N GLU A 269 -20.58 -12.43 11.11
CA GLU A 269 -20.08 -12.29 12.49
C GLU A 269 -20.14 -10.83 12.96
N LEU A 270 -19.70 -9.88 12.13
CA LEU A 270 -19.74 -8.45 12.47
C LEU A 270 -21.17 -7.92 12.57
N LEU A 271 -22.06 -8.32 11.67
CA LEU A 271 -23.46 -7.94 11.73
C LEU A 271 -24.10 -8.41 13.04
N ALA A 272 -23.89 -9.67 13.41
CA ALA A 272 -24.39 -10.23 14.66
C ALA A 272 -23.83 -9.50 15.90
N ALA A 273 -22.52 -9.17 15.90
CA ALA A 273 -21.89 -8.44 17.00
C ALA A 273 -22.48 -7.02 17.17
N ILE A 274 -22.81 -6.33 16.07
CA ILE A 274 -23.46 -5.01 16.13
C ILE A 274 -24.90 -5.14 16.66
N GLU A 275 -25.66 -6.14 16.19
CA GLU A 275 -27.04 -6.38 16.65
C GLU A 275 -27.10 -6.75 18.14
N GLN A 276 -26.06 -7.41 18.67
CA GLN A 276 -25.92 -7.76 20.08
C GLN A 276 -25.36 -6.62 20.94
N GLY A 277 -24.84 -5.55 20.33
CA GLY A 277 -24.25 -4.41 21.04
C GLY A 277 -22.79 -4.61 21.47
N ASP A 278 -22.10 -5.63 20.94
CA ASP A 278 -20.68 -5.90 21.21
C ASP A 278 -19.73 -4.96 20.46
N VAL A 279 -20.22 -4.31 19.40
CA VAL A 279 -19.48 -3.34 18.58
C VAL A 279 -20.22 -2.01 18.57
N ASP A 280 -19.50 -0.91 18.80
CA ASP A 280 -20.09 0.42 18.66
C ASP A 280 -20.39 0.69 17.18
N VAL A 281 -21.65 1.06 16.89
CA VAL A 281 -22.06 1.49 15.55
C VAL A 281 -21.23 2.66 15.03
N ASN A 282 -20.63 3.47 15.92
CA ASN A 282 -19.71 4.53 15.51
C ASN A 282 -18.39 3.98 14.94
N SER A 283 -17.85 2.89 15.49
CA SER A 283 -16.66 2.20 14.97
C SER A 283 -16.93 1.64 13.57
N LEU A 284 -18.12 1.07 13.35
CA LEU A 284 -18.60 0.71 12.01
C LEU A 284 -18.68 1.93 11.08
N ASN A 285 -19.37 2.98 11.50
CA ASN A 285 -19.58 4.17 10.67
C ASN A 285 -18.26 4.85 10.29
N ASN A 286 -17.28 4.90 11.20
CA ASN A 286 -15.96 5.48 10.93
C ASN A 286 -15.19 4.69 9.88
N SER A 287 -15.22 3.36 9.96
CA SER A 287 -14.60 2.46 8.96
C SER A 287 -15.28 2.63 7.59
N VAL A 288 -16.61 2.67 7.56
CA VAL A 288 -17.39 2.89 6.33
C VAL A 288 -17.09 4.25 5.71
N LYS A 289 -16.95 5.32 6.51
CA LYS A 289 -16.59 6.66 6.01
C LYS A 289 -15.24 6.65 5.29
N ARG A 290 -14.24 5.97 5.83
CA ARG A 290 -12.92 5.83 5.19
C ARG A 290 -13.01 5.08 3.88
N LEU A 291 -13.75 3.98 3.85
CA LEU A 291 -13.90 3.17 2.64
C LEU A 291 -14.72 3.88 1.55
N LEU A 292 -15.81 4.56 1.91
CA LEU A 292 -16.55 5.44 0.98
C LEU A 292 -15.67 6.57 0.46
N THR A 293 -14.85 7.17 1.33
CA THR A 293 -13.88 8.21 0.94
C THR A 293 -12.89 7.65 -0.10
N LEU A 294 -12.36 6.44 0.11
CA LEU A 294 -11.49 5.76 -0.85
C LEU A 294 -12.20 5.55 -2.20
N ILE A 295 -13.41 4.97 -2.20
CA ILE A 295 -14.17 4.68 -3.43
C ILE A 295 -14.50 5.96 -4.20
N ILE A 296 -14.80 7.06 -3.51
CA ILE A 296 -15.07 8.35 -4.14
C ILE A 296 -13.77 8.96 -4.68
N LYS A 297 -12.66 8.91 -3.93
CA LYS A 297 -11.35 9.42 -4.36
C LYS A 297 -10.84 8.75 -5.62
N THR A 298 -11.08 7.45 -5.78
CA THR A 298 -10.67 6.73 -7.00
C THR A 298 -11.48 7.14 -8.24
N GLY A 299 -12.56 7.92 -8.07
CA GLY A 299 -13.47 8.29 -9.16
C GLY A 299 -14.38 7.15 -9.64
N ALA A 300 -14.44 6.03 -8.91
CA ALA A 300 -15.19 4.85 -9.33
C ALA A 300 -16.71 5.12 -9.42
N MET A 301 -17.21 6.06 -8.62
CA MET A 301 -18.61 6.49 -8.62
C MET A 301 -18.92 7.59 -9.65
N ASP A 302 -17.93 8.06 -10.41
CA ASP A 302 -18.10 9.18 -11.33
C ASP A 302 -18.25 8.66 -12.78
N THR A 303 -19.22 9.19 -13.51
CA THR A 303 -19.64 8.76 -14.86
C THR A 303 -18.55 8.88 -15.96
N ARG A 304 -17.33 9.28 -15.61
CA ARG A 304 -16.19 9.42 -16.54
C ARG A 304 -15.37 8.15 -16.73
N THR A 305 -15.53 7.10 -15.92
CA THR A 305 -14.67 5.91 -15.97
C THR A 305 -15.02 4.90 -17.05
N SER A 306 -16.22 4.95 -17.64
CA SER A 306 -16.61 4.06 -18.75
C SER A 306 -16.04 4.49 -20.11
N ALA A 307 -15.58 5.74 -20.26
CA ALA A 307 -15.00 6.26 -21.50
C ALA A 307 -13.47 6.09 -21.60
N THR A 308 -12.78 5.65 -20.54
CA THR A 308 -11.31 5.60 -20.47
C THR A 308 -10.68 4.24 -20.80
N GLN A 309 -11.47 3.19 -21.00
CA GLN A 309 -10.90 1.86 -21.33
C GLN A 309 -10.37 1.76 -22.77
N ALA A 310 -10.87 2.56 -23.71
CA ALA A 310 -10.48 2.44 -25.12
C ALA A 310 -9.06 2.99 -25.44
N GLY A 311 -8.46 3.80 -24.55
CA GLY A 311 -7.12 4.40 -24.74
C GLY A 311 -6.08 4.00 -23.69
N ALA A 312 -6.50 3.52 -22.51
CA ALA A 312 -5.59 3.24 -21.40
C ALA A 312 -4.63 2.07 -21.68
N ASN A 313 -5.00 1.12 -22.55
CA ASN A 313 -4.13 0.00 -22.90
C ASN A 313 -2.88 0.40 -23.71
N SER A 314 -2.83 1.59 -24.30
CA SER A 314 -1.66 2.03 -25.09
C SER A 314 -0.44 2.42 -24.24
N GLU A 315 -0.63 2.67 -22.94
CA GLU A 315 0.45 3.04 -22.02
C GLU A 315 1.04 1.83 -21.27
N VAL A 316 0.31 0.71 -21.22
CA VAL A 316 0.75 -0.50 -20.52
C VAL A 316 1.94 -1.12 -21.24
N ASN A 317 3.01 -1.35 -20.48
CA ASN A 317 4.26 -1.88 -20.99
C ASN A 317 4.84 -1.08 -22.18
N SER A 318 4.63 0.23 -22.18
CA SER A 318 5.13 1.11 -23.23
C SER A 318 6.67 1.14 -23.27
N LEU A 319 7.24 1.51 -24.43
CA LEU A 319 8.70 1.72 -24.54
C LEU A 319 9.23 2.74 -23.53
N ALA A 320 8.42 3.73 -23.14
CA ALA A 320 8.79 4.71 -22.13
C ALA A 320 8.92 4.06 -20.74
N HIS A 321 7.97 3.20 -20.36
CA HIS A 321 8.01 2.47 -19.09
C HIS A 321 9.15 1.44 -19.07
N GLN A 322 9.39 0.75 -20.19
CA GLN A 322 10.53 -0.17 -20.33
C GLN A 322 11.87 0.55 -20.17
N ARG A 323 12.05 1.71 -20.81
CA ARG A 323 13.26 2.54 -20.65
C ARG A 323 13.44 3.04 -19.23
N LEU A 324 12.35 3.38 -18.55
CA LEU A 324 12.39 3.79 -17.15
C LEU A 324 12.79 2.63 -16.24
N SER A 325 12.24 1.42 -16.47
CA SER A 325 12.66 0.20 -15.78
C SER A 325 14.15 -0.09 -16.02
N GLN A 326 14.63 0.06 -17.26
CA GLN A 326 16.04 -0.05 -17.60
C GLN A 326 16.90 0.98 -16.85
N GLN A 327 16.49 2.24 -16.79
CA GLN A 327 17.21 3.28 -16.05
C GLN A 327 17.34 2.95 -14.57
N VAL A 328 16.26 2.47 -13.93
CA VAL A 328 16.31 2.00 -12.54
C VAL A 328 17.33 0.87 -12.40
N ALA A 329 17.37 -0.07 -13.35
CA ALA A 329 18.33 -1.17 -13.32
C ALA A 329 19.79 -0.69 -13.49
N GLU A 330 20.02 0.27 -14.38
CA GLU A 330 21.34 0.85 -14.64
C GLU A 330 21.87 1.62 -13.42
N GLU A 331 21.01 2.39 -12.73
CA GLU A 331 21.38 3.14 -11.51
C GLU A 331 21.48 2.25 -10.26
N ALA A 332 20.92 1.04 -10.27
CA ALA A 332 20.91 0.14 -9.10
C ALA A 332 22.18 -0.73 -8.96
N ILE A 333 22.96 -0.91 -10.03
CA ILE A 333 24.13 -1.80 -10.01
C ILE A 333 25.25 -1.21 -9.16
N THR A 334 25.64 -1.92 -8.10
CA THR A 334 26.75 -1.52 -7.22
C THR A 334 28.06 -2.23 -7.61
N LEU A 335 29.07 -1.45 -8.01
CA LEU A 335 30.42 -1.97 -8.28
C LEU A 335 31.16 -2.22 -6.95
N LEU A 336 31.14 -3.46 -6.47
CA LEU A 336 31.76 -3.82 -5.18
C LEU A 336 33.30 -3.84 -5.22
N LYS A 337 33.88 -4.25 -6.35
CA LYS A 337 35.33 -4.43 -6.49
C LYS A 337 35.75 -4.25 -7.95
N ASN A 338 36.81 -3.46 -8.20
CA ASN A 338 37.37 -3.25 -9.54
C ASN A 338 38.91 -3.25 -9.52
N GLU A 339 39.50 -4.41 -9.25
CA GLU A 339 40.96 -4.54 -9.24
C GLU A 339 41.56 -4.35 -10.63
N LYS A 340 42.70 -3.64 -10.68
CA LYS A 340 43.47 -3.39 -11.91
C LYS A 340 42.65 -2.72 -13.03
N ASN A 341 41.58 -2.01 -12.69
CA ASN A 341 40.67 -1.38 -13.64
C ASN A 341 40.15 -2.37 -14.69
N LEU A 342 39.77 -3.57 -14.25
CA LEU A 342 39.22 -4.59 -15.14
C LEU A 342 37.94 -4.12 -15.87
N LEU A 343 37.09 -3.36 -15.17
CA LEU A 343 35.92 -2.71 -15.76
C LEU A 343 36.22 -1.25 -16.12
N PRO A 344 35.71 -0.75 -17.26
CA PRO A 344 34.82 -1.43 -18.23
C PRO A 344 35.55 -2.46 -19.12
N LEU A 345 34.85 -3.52 -19.53
CA LEU A 345 35.43 -4.62 -20.33
C LEU A 345 35.76 -4.19 -21.76
N ASN A 346 36.84 -4.76 -22.31
CA ASN A 346 37.09 -4.78 -23.74
C ASN A 346 36.33 -5.95 -24.39
N LEU A 347 35.31 -5.64 -25.19
CA LEU A 347 34.38 -6.64 -25.75
C LEU A 347 34.90 -7.39 -26.99
N LYS A 348 36.18 -7.24 -27.37
CA LYS A 348 36.75 -7.92 -28.56
C LYS A 348 36.83 -9.45 -28.42
N LYS A 349 37.00 -9.95 -27.20
CA LYS A 349 36.99 -11.40 -26.91
C LYS A 349 36.51 -11.60 -25.47
N TYR A 350 35.38 -12.28 -25.31
CA TYR A 350 34.81 -12.58 -24.00
C TYR A 350 34.21 -14.00 -23.98
N HIS A 351 34.07 -14.54 -22.77
CA HIS A 351 33.36 -15.79 -22.51
C HIS A 351 32.31 -15.52 -21.44
N LEU A 352 31.04 -15.84 -21.74
CA LEU A 352 29.96 -15.75 -20.76
C LEU A 352 29.73 -17.13 -20.13
N HIS A 353 29.74 -17.19 -18.80
CA HIS A 353 29.49 -18.40 -18.04
C HIS A 353 28.47 -18.10 -16.93
N GLY A 354 27.42 -18.92 -16.79
CA GLY A 354 26.46 -18.80 -15.69
C GLY A 354 25.06 -19.31 -16.03
N ARG A 355 24.31 -19.74 -15.01
CA ARG A 355 22.92 -20.24 -15.14
C ARG A 355 21.91 -19.14 -15.49
N TYR A 356 22.24 -17.88 -15.20
CA TYR A 356 21.32 -16.74 -15.29
C TYR A 356 21.37 -16.01 -16.64
N TRP A 357 22.10 -16.53 -17.62
CA TRP A 357 22.02 -16.06 -19.00
C TRP A 357 20.96 -16.90 -19.73
N PRO A 358 19.95 -16.31 -20.40
CA PRO A 358 19.09 -17.09 -21.27
C PRO A 358 20.00 -17.78 -22.30
N LYS A 359 19.76 -19.07 -22.57
CA LYS A 359 20.43 -19.73 -23.69
C LYS A 359 20.13 -18.87 -24.93
N CYS A 360 21.17 -18.27 -25.50
CA CYS A 360 21.06 -17.48 -26.73
C CYS A 360 20.43 -18.31 -27.85
#